data_AF-A0A8T4J4B3-F1
#
_entry.id   AF-A0A8T4J4B3-F1
#
_cell.length_a   1.000
_cell.length_b   1.000
_cell.length_c   1.000
_cell.angle_alpha   90.00
_cell.angle_beta   90.00
_cell.angle_gamma   90.00
#
_symmetry.space_group_name_H-M   'P 1'
#
loop_
_entity.id
_entity.type
_entity.pdbx_description
1 polymer ?
#
loop_
_entity_poly.entity_id
_entity_poly.type
_entity_poly.pdbx_seq_one_letter_code
_entity_poly.pdbx_strand_id
1 'polypeptide(L)'
;IKNERSRPDTATPDAIEEYVRCYSMPGGIRAMLAVYRAMLTDAEQNRQAARKKLDIPVLALGGSAFIGERNAEQARLVARVED
;
A
#
# COMPACT_ATOMS: atom_id res chain seq x y z
N ILE A 1 4.96 -18.39 13.17
CA ILE A 1 4.92 -17.60 11.91
C ILE A 1 4.19 -16.30 12.22
N LYS A 2 4.79 -15.13 11.94
CA LYS A 2 4.10 -13.83 12.09
C LYS A 2 3.14 -13.65 10.92
N ASN A 3 1.88 -13.31 11.21
CA ASN A 3 0.89 -13.00 10.19
C ASN A 3 0.66 -11.48 10.15
N GLU A 4 0.60 -10.89 8.96
CA GLU A 4 0.30 -9.46 8.76
C GLU A 4 -1.22 -9.16 8.82
N ARG A 5 -2.00 -10.10 9.36
CA ARG A 5 -3.45 -10.03 9.54
C ARG A 5 -3.84 -10.91 10.72
N SER A 6 -4.87 -10.50 11.47
CA SER A 6 -5.30 -11.17 12.70
C SER A 6 -6.02 -12.51 12.46
N ARG A 7 -6.61 -12.70 11.28
CA ARG A 7 -7.20 -13.97 10.83
C ARG A 7 -6.64 -14.35 9.46
N PRO A 8 -5.54 -15.11 9.38
CA PRO A 8 -4.81 -15.40 8.13
C PRO A 8 -5.58 -16.29 7.13
N ASP A 9 -6.62 -16.96 7.60
CA ASP A 9 -7.43 -17.97 6.91
C ASP A 9 -8.73 -17.43 6.28
N THR A 10 -9.08 -16.17 6.50
CA THR A 10 -10.30 -15.54 5.96
C THR A 10 -10.26 -15.17 4.47
N ALA A 11 -9.21 -15.54 3.72
CA ALA A 11 -9.21 -15.31 2.28
C ALA A 11 -10.10 -16.38 1.64
N THR A 12 -11.15 -15.98 0.94
CA THR A 12 -12.05 -16.93 0.28
C THR A 12 -11.34 -17.57 -0.92
N PRO A 13 -11.71 -18.81 -1.31
CA PRO A 13 -11.18 -19.45 -2.51
C PRO A 13 -11.32 -18.58 -3.76
N ASP A 14 -12.50 -18.01 -4.00
CA ASP A 14 -12.77 -17.16 -5.17
C ASP A 14 -11.87 -15.92 -5.21
N ALA A 15 -11.54 -15.32 -4.04
CA ALA A 15 -10.60 -14.20 -4.00
C ALA A 15 -9.19 -14.64 -4.42
N ILE A 16 -8.74 -15.81 -3.95
CA ILE A 16 -7.44 -16.37 -4.33
C ILE A 16 -7.41 -16.68 -5.83
N GLU A 17 -8.46 -17.30 -6.36
CA GLU A 17 -8.59 -17.63 -7.79
C GLU A 17 -8.53 -16.38 -8.67
N GLU A 18 -9.14 -15.28 -8.26
CA GLU A 18 -9.08 -14.01 -9.00
C GLU A 18 -7.66 -13.43 -9.06
N TYR A 19 -6.91 -13.47 -7.95
CA TYR A 19 -5.50 -13.07 -7.95
C TYR A 19 -4.65 -13.95 -8.86
N VAL A 20 -4.85 -15.27 -8.81
CA VAL A 20 -4.13 -16.23 -9.67
C VAL A 20 -4.46 -15.94 -11.13
N ARG A 21 -5.75 -15.83 -11.49
CA ARG A 21 -6.19 -15.53 -12.85
C ARG A 21 -5.52 -14.26 -13.39
N CYS A 22 -5.48 -13.19 -12.59
CA CYS A 22 -4.87 -11.92 -12.99
C CYS A 22 -3.35 -12.03 -13.18
N TYR A 23 -2.63 -12.64 -12.23
CA TYR A 23 -1.16 -12.71 -12.30
C TYR A 23 -0.63 -13.77 -13.26
N SER A 24 -1.45 -14.78 -13.61
CA SER A 24 -1.13 -15.78 -14.64
C SER A 24 -1.27 -15.25 -16.07
N MET A 25 -1.90 -14.09 -16.29
CA MET A 25 -1.96 -13.48 -17.64
C MET A 25 -0.55 -13.16 -18.16
N PRO A 26 -0.31 -13.17 -19.49
CA PRO A 26 0.98 -12.80 -20.07
C PRO A 26 1.49 -11.45 -19.55
N GLY A 27 2.64 -11.47 -18.88
CA GLY A 27 3.25 -10.28 -18.28
C GLY A 27 2.71 -9.87 -16.91
N GLY A 28 1.74 -10.58 -16.33
CA GLY A 28 1.16 -10.28 -15.01
C GLY A 28 2.21 -10.21 -13.90
N ILE A 29 3.04 -11.25 -13.77
CA ILE A 29 4.16 -11.25 -12.81
C ILE A 29 5.18 -10.14 -13.10
N ARG A 30 5.49 -9.88 -14.38
CA ARG A 30 6.43 -8.80 -14.76
C ARG A 30 5.92 -7.43 -14.33
N ALA A 31 4.62 -7.17 -14.49
CA ALA A 31 3.96 -5.94 -14.07
C ALA A 31 3.92 -5.84 -12.53
N MET A 32 3.54 -6.92 -11.84
CA MET A 32 3.58 -7.00 -10.38
C MET A 32 4.97 -6.64 -9.82
N LEU A 33 6.03 -7.23 -10.37
CA LEU A 33 7.41 -6.97 -9.92
C LEU A 33 7.95 -5.60 -10.38
N ALA A 34 7.27 -4.89 -11.28
CA ALA A 34 7.72 -3.58 -11.74
C ALA A 34 7.65 -2.52 -10.63
N VAL A 35 6.66 -2.60 -9.72
CA VAL A 35 6.55 -1.63 -8.60
C VAL A 35 7.77 -1.70 -7.68
N TYR A 36 8.27 -2.92 -7.40
CA TYR A 36 9.48 -3.10 -6.60
C TYR A 36 10.74 -2.61 -7.34
N ARG A 37 10.81 -2.82 -8.66
CA ARG A 37 11.92 -2.29 -9.48
C ARG A 37 11.92 -0.76 -9.54
N ALA A 38 10.75 -0.13 -9.49
CA ALA A 38 10.60 1.32 -9.53
C ALA A 38 10.79 2.00 -8.17
N MET A 39 10.87 1.24 -7.05
CA MET A 39 10.84 1.77 -5.68
C MET A 39 11.75 2.98 -5.43
N LEU A 40 13.01 2.97 -5.90
CA LEU A 40 13.93 4.09 -5.69
C LEU A 40 13.58 5.32 -6.55
N THR A 41 13.04 5.10 -7.75
CA THR A 41 12.54 6.17 -8.61
C THR A 41 11.30 6.81 -7.97
N ASP A 42 10.36 6.00 -7.50
CA ASP A 42 9.16 6.45 -6.80
C ASP A 42 9.52 7.21 -5.52
N ALA A 43 10.55 6.78 -4.78
CA ALA A 43 11.01 7.47 -3.58
C ALA A 43 11.55 8.88 -3.87
N GLU A 44 12.27 9.09 -4.97
CA GLU A 44 12.69 10.43 -5.40
C GLU A 44 11.48 11.28 -5.80
N GLN A 45 10.61 10.74 -6.64
CA GLN A 45 9.41 11.45 -7.10
C GLN A 45 8.49 11.85 -5.94
N ASN A 46 8.27 10.94 -4.99
CA ASN A 46 7.47 11.20 -3.79
C ASN A 46 8.10 12.28 -2.91
N ARG A 47 9.44 12.32 -2.77
CA ARG A 47 10.12 13.40 -2.04
C ARG A 47 9.90 14.77 -2.70
N GLN A 48 9.87 14.83 -4.02
CA GLN A 48 9.56 16.07 -4.75
C GLN A 48 8.09 16.46 -4.60
N ALA A 49 7.17 15.50 -4.78
CA ALA A 49 5.73 15.74 -4.68
C ALA A 49 5.31 16.17 -3.26
N ALA A 50 5.87 15.55 -2.23
CA ALA A 50 5.55 15.83 -0.82
C ALA A 50 5.94 17.25 -0.37
N ARG A 51 6.68 18.02 -1.17
CA ARG A 51 6.96 19.44 -0.91
C ARG A 51 5.67 20.27 -0.86
N LYS A 52 4.64 19.88 -1.61
CA LYS A 52 3.29 20.45 -1.51
C LYS A 52 2.40 19.44 -0.78
N LYS A 53 1.99 19.80 0.44
CA LYS A 53 1.04 18.98 1.21
C LYS A 53 -0.32 18.90 0.53
N LEU A 54 -0.98 17.76 0.68
CA LEU A 54 -2.39 17.56 0.30
C LEU A 54 -3.27 18.54 1.09
N ASP A 55 -4.15 19.23 0.37
CA ASP A 55 -5.13 20.22 0.86
C ASP A 55 -6.57 19.69 0.83
N ILE A 56 -6.73 18.38 0.66
CA ILE A 56 -8.00 17.65 0.75
C ILE A 56 -8.08 16.87 2.06
N PRO A 57 -9.29 16.52 2.55
CA PRO A 57 -9.43 15.62 3.68
C PRO A 57 -8.78 14.26 3.42
N VAL A 58 -7.99 13.77 4.39
CA VAL A 58 -7.26 12.48 4.30
C VAL A 58 -7.63 11.57 5.48
N LEU A 59 -8.09 10.36 5.18
CA LEU A 59 -8.29 9.27 6.14
C LEU A 59 -7.19 8.22 5.96
N ALA A 60 -6.41 7.97 7.02
CA ALA A 60 -5.42 6.89 7.05
C ALA A 60 -5.94 5.69 7.84
N LEU A 61 -5.95 4.50 7.22
CA LEU A 61 -6.40 3.26 7.85
C LEU A 61 -5.25 2.25 7.92
N GLY A 62 -5.05 1.60 9.06
CA GLY A 62 -4.03 0.56 9.24
C GLY A 62 -4.53 -0.57 10.15
N GLY A 63 -4.30 -1.82 9.77
CA GLY A 63 -4.62 -2.97 10.60
C GLY A 63 -3.61 -3.13 11.73
N SER A 64 -4.07 -3.38 12.97
CA SER A 64 -3.21 -3.52 14.15
C SER A 64 -2.25 -4.71 14.11
N ALA A 65 -2.56 -5.75 13.34
CA ALA A 65 -1.67 -6.89 13.08
C ALA A 65 -0.56 -6.55 12.05
N PHE A 66 -0.64 -5.38 11.43
CA PHE A 66 0.33 -4.86 10.48
C PHE A 66 0.65 -3.40 10.81
N ILE A 67 1.02 -2.59 9.83
CA ILE A 67 1.49 -1.20 9.96
C ILE A 67 0.62 -0.25 10.82
N GLY A 68 -0.61 -0.60 11.20
CA GLY A 68 -1.36 0.07 12.30
C GLY A 68 -1.31 1.60 12.26
N GLU A 69 -0.98 2.21 13.40
CA GLU A 69 -0.85 3.68 13.56
C GLU A 69 0.21 4.32 12.67
N ARG A 70 1.19 3.55 12.19
CA ARG A 70 2.25 4.06 11.32
C ARG A 70 1.69 4.61 10.01
N ASN A 71 0.54 4.11 9.54
CA ASN A 71 -0.14 4.70 8.38
C ASN A 71 -0.58 6.14 8.65
N ALA A 72 -1.11 6.44 9.82
CA ALA A 72 -1.49 7.80 10.21
C ALA A 72 -0.25 8.69 10.37
N GLU A 73 0.84 8.18 10.95
CA GLU A 73 2.11 8.90 11.04
C GLU A 73 2.65 9.29 9.66
N GLN A 74 2.65 8.37 8.68
CA GLN A 74 3.09 8.66 7.32
C GLN A 74 2.18 9.68 6.63
N ALA A 75 0.86 9.57 6.79
CA ALA A 75 -0.08 10.51 6.19
C ALA A 75 0.13 11.96 6.69
N ARG A 76 0.44 12.16 7.98
CA ARG A 76 0.73 13.49 8.56
C ARG A 76 1.96 14.17 7.95
N LEU A 77 2.90 13.41 7.39
CA LEU A 77 4.06 13.97 6.69
C LEU A 77 3.65 14.67 5.39
N VAL A 78 2.60 14.19 4.72
CA VAL A 78 2.23 14.61 3.37
C VAL A 78 0.88 15.33 3.29
N ALA A 79 0.06 15.28 4.33
CA ALA A 79 -1.21 15.98 4.42
C ALA A 79 -1.12 17.20 5.36
N ARG A 80 -1.99 18.19 5.14
CA ARG A 80 -2.26 19.21 6.15
C ARG A 80 -2.98 18.56 7.34
N VAL A 81 -2.57 18.93 8.54
CA VAL A 81 -3.27 18.58 9.77
C VAL A 81 -4.08 19.82 10.11
N GLU A 82 -5.40 19.66 10.25
CA GLU A 82 -6.27 20.72 10.76
C GLU A 82 -6.03 20.85 12.27
N ASP A 83 -5.98 22.09 12.76
CA ASP A 83 -5.84 22.41 14.19
C ASP A 83 -7.16 22.18 14.96
#